data_AF-A0A950STX6-F1
#
_entry.id   AF-A0A950STX6-F1
#
_cell.length_a   1.000
_cell.length_b   1.000
_cell.length_c   1.000
_cell.angle_alpha   90.00
_cell.angle_beta   90.00
_cell.angle_gamma   90.00
#
_symmetry.space_group_name_H-M   'P 1'
#
loop_
_entity.id
_entity.type
_entity.pdbx_description
1 polymer ?
#
loop_
_entity_poly.entity_id
_entity_poly.type
_entity_poly.pdbx_seq_one_letter_code
_entity_poly.pdbx_strand_id
1 'polypeptide(L)'
;MLERCPALRGVVIERSDVADAEAAQVVQGAQALLLPSFAEGFGFPLVEALALGVPVLCSDLPALRENGGDVPEYLDPLDGFAWRRAITDYALPASPRRAAQLDRLSRWTSPT
;
A
#
# COMPACT_ATOMS: atom_id res chain seq x y z
N MET A 1 9.03 -1.05 19.44
CA MET A 1 7.63 -1.29 19.82
C MET A 1 6.95 0.08 19.86
N LEU A 2 5.95 0.26 19.00
CA LEU A 2 5.44 1.57 18.54
C LEU A 2 4.90 2.42 19.69
N GLU A 3 4.38 1.78 20.74
CA GLU A 3 3.80 2.41 21.93
C GLU A 3 4.79 3.26 22.75
N ARG A 4 6.09 3.07 22.53
CA ARG A 4 7.17 3.83 23.19
C ARG A 4 7.45 5.18 22.54
N CYS A 5 6.84 5.49 21.39
CA CYS A 5 7.02 6.77 20.70
C CYS A 5 5.81 7.70 20.94
N PRO A 6 5.93 8.75 21.78
CA PRO A 6 4.81 9.64 22.08
C PRO A 6 4.21 10.31 20.85
N ALA A 7 5.04 10.59 19.83
CA ALA A 7 4.61 11.20 18.58
C ALA A 7 3.69 10.30 17.73
N LEU A 8 3.67 8.99 17.97
CA LEU A 8 2.83 8.04 17.23
C LEU A 8 1.46 7.81 17.89
N ARG A 9 1.26 8.29 19.12
CA ARG A 9 -0.01 8.08 19.85
C ARG A 9 -1.16 8.80 19.14
N GLY A 10 -2.21 8.04 18.81
CA GLY A 10 -3.41 8.56 18.14
C GLY A 10 -3.25 8.78 16.64
N VAL A 11 -2.05 8.58 16.08
CA VAL A 11 -1.80 8.65 14.62
C VAL A 11 -1.48 7.29 14.02
N VAL A 12 -0.86 6.39 14.79
CA VAL A 12 -0.68 4.97 14.43
C VAL A 12 -1.55 4.14 15.34
N ILE A 13 -2.39 3.30 14.74
CA ILE A 13 -3.27 2.37 15.43
C ILE A 13 -2.81 0.95 15.06
N GLU A 14 -2.31 0.22 16.04
CA GLU A 14 -2.02 -1.20 15.90
C GLU A 14 -3.27 -2.01 16.23
N ARG A 15 -3.62 -2.96 15.35
CA ARG A 15 -4.73 -3.89 15.53
C ARG A 15 -4.19 -5.31 15.44
N SER A 16 -4.32 -6.06 16.52
CA SER A 16 -4.00 -7.50 16.58
C SER A 16 -5.29 -8.32 16.48
N ASP A 17 -5.19 -9.56 16.02
CA ASP A 17 -6.31 -10.52 15.95
C ASP A 17 -7.53 -10.01 15.15
N VAL A 18 -7.26 -9.28 14.06
CA VAL A 18 -8.28 -8.76 13.16
C VAL A 18 -8.82 -9.90 12.30
N ALA A 19 -10.15 -10.04 12.24
CA ALA A 19 -10.78 -11.00 11.34
C ALA A 19 -10.63 -10.55 9.87
N ASP A 20 -10.53 -11.48 8.93
CA ASP A 20 -10.30 -11.18 7.50
C ASP A 20 -11.30 -10.14 6.94
N ALA A 21 -12.58 -10.25 7.33
CA ALA A 21 -13.61 -9.32 6.92
C ALA A 21 -13.38 -7.88 7.44
N GLU A 22 -12.89 -7.74 8.67
CA GLU A 22 -12.55 -6.43 9.24
C GLU A 22 -11.29 -5.86 8.59
N ALA A 23 -10.27 -6.70 8.34
CA ALA A 23 -9.06 -6.29 7.63
C ALA A 23 -9.41 -5.77 6.22
N ALA A 24 -10.25 -6.50 5.48
CA ALA A 24 -10.72 -6.08 4.16
C ALA A 24 -11.48 -4.74 4.21
N GLN A 25 -12.34 -4.53 5.23
CA GLN A 25 -13.05 -3.24 5.40
C GLN A 25 -12.09 -2.08 5.66
N VAL A 26 -11.08 -2.29 6.51
CA VAL A 26 -10.06 -1.26 6.79
C VAL A 26 -9.26 -0.94 5.53
N VAL A 27 -8.83 -1.98 4.79
CA VAL A 27 -8.09 -1.80 3.54
C VAL A 27 -8.94 -1.08 2.50
N GLN A 28 -10.18 -1.50 2.28
CA GLN A 28 -11.10 -0.88 1.32
C GLN A 28 -11.33 0.63 1.59
N GLY A 29 -11.33 1.03 2.87
CA GLY A 29 -11.45 2.44 3.28
C GLY A 29 -10.14 3.24 3.23
N ALA A 30 -9.00 2.61 2.93
CA ALA A 30 -7.70 3.25 2.96
C ALA A 30 -7.43 4.12 1.74
N GLN A 31 -6.67 5.21 1.92
CA GLN A 31 -6.18 6.02 0.80
C GLN A 31 -5.10 5.31 -0.02
N ALA A 32 -4.32 4.45 0.63
CA ALA A 32 -3.36 3.55 0.02
C ALA A 32 -2.91 2.48 1.03
N LEU A 33 -2.46 1.34 0.51
CA LEU A 33 -1.67 0.36 1.26
C LEU A 33 -0.17 0.67 1.10
N LEU A 34 0.58 0.59 2.19
CA LEU A 34 2.05 0.65 2.19
C LEU A 34 2.60 -0.75 2.47
N LEU A 35 3.41 -1.29 1.55
CA LEU A 35 4.03 -2.61 1.65
C LEU A 35 5.56 -2.53 1.47
N PRO A 36 6.31 -1.97 2.44
CA PRO A 36 7.78 -1.82 2.38
C PRO A 36 8.53 -3.12 2.73
N SER A 37 8.13 -4.24 2.12
CA SER A 37 8.69 -5.56 2.40
C SER A 37 10.12 -5.71 1.85
N PHE A 38 10.96 -6.48 2.54
CA PHE A 38 12.30 -6.86 2.02
C PHE A 38 12.28 -8.16 1.21
N ALA A 39 11.26 -8.99 1.41
CA ALA A 39 11.03 -10.22 0.68
C ALA A 39 9.52 -10.49 0.66
N GLU A 40 9.04 -11.02 -0.46
CA GLU A 40 7.66 -11.42 -0.65
C GLU A 40 7.61 -12.72 -1.44
N GLY A 41 6.61 -13.54 -1.11
CA GLY A 41 6.30 -14.75 -1.87
C GLY A 41 5.41 -14.40 -3.05
N PHE A 42 4.09 -14.47 -2.87
CA PHE A 42 3.11 -14.10 -3.89
C PHE A 42 2.72 -12.61 -3.84
N GLY A 43 2.80 -11.96 -2.66
CA GLY A 43 2.30 -10.60 -2.50
C GLY A 43 0.78 -10.51 -2.39
N PHE A 44 0.15 -11.44 -1.66
CA PHE A 44 -1.30 -11.40 -1.37
C PHE A 44 -1.80 -10.03 -0.89
N PRO A 45 -1.11 -9.33 0.05
CA PRO A 45 -1.58 -8.01 0.48
C PRO A 45 -1.70 -7.00 -0.67
N LEU A 46 -0.81 -7.08 -1.66
CA LEU A 46 -0.87 -6.25 -2.86
C LEU A 46 -2.10 -6.61 -3.70
N VAL A 47 -2.29 -7.89 -4.03
CA VAL A 47 -3.39 -8.35 -4.89
C VAL A 47 -4.74 -8.03 -4.26
N GLU A 48 -4.90 -8.28 -2.96
CA GLU A 48 -6.12 -7.99 -2.21
C GLU A 48 -6.45 -6.49 -2.23
N ALA A 49 -5.45 -5.63 -1.99
CA ALA A 49 -5.65 -4.18 -2.03
C ALA A 49 -6.06 -3.70 -3.43
N LEU A 50 -5.38 -4.16 -4.49
CA LEU A 50 -5.75 -3.79 -5.87
C LEU A 50 -7.16 -4.29 -6.21
N ALA A 51 -7.53 -5.51 -5.82
CA ALA A 51 -8.87 -6.05 -6.03
C ALA A 51 -9.96 -5.24 -5.30
N LEU A 52 -9.63 -4.62 -4.16
CA LEU A 52 -10.50 -3.72 -3.41
C LEU A 52 -10.51 -2.28 -3.96
N GLY A 53 -9.79 -1.99 -5.05
CA GLY A 53 -9.68 -0.66 -5.64
C GLY A 53 -8.75 0.28 -4.86
N VAL A 54 -7.87 -0.27 -4.03
CA VAL A 54 -7.00 0.49 -3.12
C VAL A 54 -5.62 0.69 -3.75
N PRO A 55 -5.15 1.94 -3.87
CA PRO A 55 -3.80 2.24 -4.35
C PRO A 55 -2.72 1.57 -3.49
N VAL A 56 -1.62 1.11 -4.10
CA VAL A 56 -0.53 0.42 -3.38
C VAL A 56 0.83 1.11 -3.64
N LEU A 57 1.56 1.41 -2.58
CA LEU A 57 2.99 1.74 -2.63
C LEU A 57 3.74 0.55 -2.04
N CYS A 58 4.61 -0.07 -2.82
CA CYS A 58 5.27 -1.30 -2.40
C CYS A 58 6.76 -1.32 -2.77
N SER A 59 7.49 -2.24 -2.15
CA SER A 59 8.87 -2.48 -2.51
C SER A 59 9.01 -2.95 -3.95
N ASP A 60 10.10 -2.54 -4.60
CA ASP A 60 10.46 -3.01 -5.94
C ASP A 60 11.00 -4.46 -5.90
N LEU A 61 10.08 -5.42 -5.79
CA LEU A 61 10.37 -6.85 -5.72
C LEU A 61 9.79 -7.57 -6.96
N PRO A 62 10.48 -8.60 -7.49
CA PRO A 62 10.00 -9.36 -8.66
C PRO A 62 8.58 -9.91 -8.48
N ALA A 63 8.28 -10.53 -7.33
CA ALA A 63 6.95 -11.06 -7.02
C ALA A 63 5.84 -10.00 -7.04
N LEU A 64 6.14 -8.79 -6.57
CA LEU A 64 5.17 -7.69 -6.55
C LEU A 64 4.97 -7.10 -7.93
N ARG A 65 6.02 -7.07 -8.77
CA ARG A 65 5.92 -6.66 -10.17
C ARG A 65 5.10 -7.63 -11.02
N GLU A 66 5.29 -8.92 -10.80
CA GLU A 66 4.55 -9.98 -11.49
C GLU A 66 3.04 -9.84 -11.26
N ASN A 67 2.64 -9.58 -10.01
CA ASN A 67 1.23 -9.50 -9.63
C ASN A 67 0.61 -8.09 -9.80
N GLY A 68 1.41 -7.04 -9.63
CA GLY A 68 0.95 -5.65 -9.69
C GLY A 68 1.10 -4.99 -11.06
N GLY A 69 1.94 -5.52 -11.95
CA GLY A 69 2.18 -4.93 -13.27
C GLY A 69 2.68 -3.49 -13.18
N ASP A 70 2.05 -2.57 -13.92
CA ASP A 70 2.37 -1.15 -13.93
C ASP A 70 1.55 -0.32 -12.91
N VAL A 71 0.73 -0.96 -12.08
CA VAL A 71 -0.23 -0.25 -11.21
C VAL A 71 0.44 0.31 -9.94
N PRO A 72 1.14 -0.49 -9.10
CA PRO A 72 1.80 0.00 -7.89
C PRO A 72 2.80 1.13 -8.13
N GLU A 73 3.05 1.91 -7.09
CA GLU A 73 4.26 2.71 -7.00
C GLU A 73 5.36 1.83 -6.38
N TYR A 74 6.31 1.40 -7.22
CA TYR A 74 7.44 0.58 -6.80
C TYR A 74 8.58 1.46 -6.28
N LEU A 75 9.02 1.22 -5.05
CA LEU A 75 10.04 1.99 -4.35
C LEU A 75 11.13 1.05 -3.82
N ASP A 76 12.37 1.50 -3.78
CA ASP A 76 13.41 0.78 -3.05
C ASP A 76 13.05 0.78 -1.54
N PRO A 77 12.98 -0.38 -0.85
CA PRO A 77 12.69 -0.43 0.58
C PRO A 77 13.68 0.36 1.46
N LEU A 78 14.89 0.62 0.95
CA LEU A 78 15.92 1.39 1.63
C LEU A 78 15.88 2.90 1.30
N ASP A 79 15.15 3.33 0.28
CA ASP A 79 14.99 4.76 -0.05
C ASP A 79 13.86 5.41 0.76
N GLY A 80 14.13 5.64 2.05
CA GLY A 80 13.20 6.32 2.95
C GLY A 80 12.77 7.71 2.46
N PHE A 81 13.57 8.41 1.65
CA PHE A 81 13.18 9.69 1.08
C PHE A 81 12.12 9.54 -0.02
N ALA A 82 12.24 8.52 -0.88
CA ALA A 82 11.23 8.20 -1.87
C ALA A 82 9.91 7.79 -1.22
N TRP A 83 9.95 6.93 -0.19
CA TRP A 83 8.77 6.57 0.60
C TRP A 83 8.09 7.80 1.20
N ARG A 84 8.85 8.67 1.88
CA ARG A 84 8.30 9.89 2.48
C ARG A 84 7.65 10.79 1.42
N ARG A 85 8.29 10.99 0.26
CA ARG A 85 7.73 11.82 -0.82
C ARG A 85 6.42 11.24 -1.34
N ALA A 86 6.39 9.93 -1.60
CA ALA A 86 5.21 9.25 -2.13
C ALA A 86 4.05 9.28 -1.12
N ILE A 87 4.30 8.93 0.15
CA ILE A 87 3.30 8.97 1.22
C ILE A 87 2.72 10.38 1.38
N THR A 88 3.59 11.41 1.38
CA THR A 88 3.16 12.81 1.54
C THR A 88 2.30 13.26 0.35
N ASP A 89 2.65 12.87 -0.88
CA ASP A 89 1.84 13.17 -2.06
C ASP A 89 0.47 12.50 -1.96
N TYR A 90 0.42 11.21 -1.64
CA TYR A 90 -0.82 10.43 -1.52
C TYR A 90 -1.76 10.93 -0.42
N ALA A 91 -1.22 11.56 0.63
CA ALA A 91 -2.01 12.17 1.70
C ALA A 91 -2.74 13.46 1.27
N LEU A 92 -2.35 14.08 0.13
CA LEU A 92 -3.01 15.29 -0.35
C LEU A 92 -4.44 14.99 -0.84
N PRO A 93 -5.40 15.91 -0.63
CA PRO A 93 -6.74 15.77 -1.19
C PRO A 93 -6.73 15.61 -2.72
N ALA A 94 -5.90 16.39 -3.41
CA ALA A 94 -5.72 16.36 -4.86
C ALA A 94 -4.35 15.76 -5.25
N SER A 95 -4.03 14.59 -4.72
CA SER A 95 -2.79 13.86 -5.07
C SER A 95 -2.76 13.49 -6.56
N PRO A 96 -1.83 14.04 -7.35
CA PRO A 96 -1.69 13.67 -8.76
C PRO A 96 -1.18 12.24 -8.92
N ARG A 97 -0.29 11.75 -8.04
CA ARG A 97 0.22 10.38 -8.11
C ARG A 97 -0.87 9.35 -7.81
N ARG A 98 -1.67 9.59 -6.76
CA ARG A 98 -2.81 8.72 -6.43
C ARG A 98 -3.82 8.70 -7.56
N ALA A 99 -4.15 9.86 -8.14
CA ALA A 99 -5.07 9.92 -9.28
C ALA A 99 -4.54 9.13 -10.48
N ALA A 100 -3.25 9.26 -10.81
CA ALA A 100 -2.62 8.50 -11.90
C ALA A 100 -2.61 6.99 -11.63
N GLN A 101 -2.37 6.57 -10.39
CA GLN A 101 -2.44 5.16 -10.02
C GLN A 101 -3.87 4.61 -10.10
N LEU A 102 -4.86 5.35 -9.62
CA LEU A 102 -6.27 4.95 -9.72
C LEU A 102 -6.72 4.78 -11.18
N ASP A 103 -6.22 5.62 -12.10
CA ASP A 103 -6.46 5.45 -13.52
C ASP A 103 -5.86 4.14 -14.06
N ARG A 104 -4.61 3.79 -13.68
CA ARG A 104 -4.01 2.49 -14.03
C ARG A 104 -4.79 1.33 -13.43
N LEU A 105 -5.17 1.44 -12.17
CA LEU A 105 -5.92 0.43 -11.42
C LEU A 105 -7.28 0.12 -12.04
N SER A 106 -7.94 1.11 -12.67
CA SER A 106 -9.22 0.90 -13.36
C SER A 106 -9.16 -0.11 -14.52
N ARG A 107 -7.95 -0.41 -15.01
CA ARG A 107 -7.67 -1.34 -16.10
C ARG A 107 -7.00 -2.63 -15.62
N TRP A 108 -6.71 -2.72 -14.33
CA TRP A 108 -6.04 -3.88 -13.77
C TRP A 108 -7.00 -5.07 -13.65
N THR A 109 -6.46 -6.26 -13.85
CA THR A 109 -7.15 -7.53 -13.66
C THR A 109 -6.32 -8.41 -12.76
N SER A 110 -6.98 -9.13 -11.85
CA SER A 110 -6.30 -10.08 -10.98
C SER A 110 -5.47 -11.08 -11.81
N PRO A 111 -4.20 -11.32 -11.42
CA PRO A 111 -3.44 -12.46 -11.92
C PRO A 111 -4.21 -13.75 -11.63
N THR A 112 -4.21 -14.67 -12.60
CA THR A 112 -4.81 -16.02 -12.51
C THR A 112 -3.80 -17.06 -12.06
#